data_AF-A0A6N2UD46-F1
#
_entry.id   AF-A0A6N2UD46-F1
#
_cell.length_a   1.000
_cell.length_b   1.000
_cell.length_c   1.000
_cell.angle_alpha   90.00
_cell.angle_beta   90.00
_cell.angle_gamma   90.00
#
_symmetry.space_group_name_H-M   'P 1'
#
loop_
_entity.id
_entity.type
_entity.pdbx_description
1 polymer ?
#
loop_
_entity_poly.entity_id
_entity_poly.type
_entity_poly.pdbx_seq_one_letter_code
_entity_poly.pdbx_strand_id
1 'polypeptide(L)'
;MPAALVTGIIDRQTNAVFDEVDVAGLNYCRQGPEWFHRRHPERVFCVSETYPQEIADTWPDIRHLPYLIGDFVWTGWDYIGEASVSAWAYSNPEPYGWMREYGNRMAIRGHRTGPYRRYPGLLGGSGLIDITGELTGQMLYRQIVTGTRRRPAITVRPMQLLYGDGATHTGRASRFIERGHDGVASWSWEGYEGRDAIVQVFSGGKTVQLTLNREVVGTAPVRRCMAEFHVPFEPGELTAVAYDAADCELGRDTLTSAGPETSSPHDSSACPIRIRKTMRAGTAPSCGSNPSR
;
A
#
# COMPACT_ATOMS: atom_id res chain seq x y z
N MET A 1 22.98 -10.17 6.52
CA MET A 1 22.44 -11.37 5.85
C MET A 1 21.72 -12.24 6.87
N PRO A 2 20.59 -12.87 6.50
CA PRO A 2 19.89 -13.84 7.35
C PRO A 2 20.80 -14.98 7.82
N ALA A 3 20.63 -15.42 9.06
CA ALA A 3 21.44 -16.50 9.65
C ALA A 3 21.38 -17.80 8.83
N ALA A 4 20.23 -18.10 8.23
CA ALA A 4 20.04 -19.29 7.40
C ALA A 4 20.90 -19.29 6.11
N LEU A 5 21.17 -18.10 5.53
CA LEU A 5 22.12 -18.00 4.41
C LEU A 5 23.57 -18.11 4.90
N VAL A 6 23.89 -17.54 6.07
CA VAL A 6 25.25 -17.59 6.64
C VAL A 6 25.68 -19.02 6.97
N THR A 7 24.79 -19.86 7.50
CA THR A 7 25.11 -21.25 7.85
C THR A 7 25.20 -22.19 6.64
N GLY A 8 24.82 -21.70 5.45
CA GLY A 8 24.70 -22.50 4.23
C GLY A 8 23.63 -23.59 4.30
N ILE A 9 22.72 -23.55 5.30
CA ILE A 9 21.69 -24.58 5.44
C ILE A 9 20.70 -24.52 4.28
N ILE A 10 20.32 -23.31 3.85
CA ILE A 10 19.39 -23.15 2.74
C ILE A 10 19.97 -23.79 1.48
N ASP A 11 21.23 -23.50 1.15
CA ASP A 11 21.90 -24.08 -0.02
C ASP A 11 21.91 -25.60 0.00
N ARG A 12 22.32 -26.21 1.13
CA ARG A 12 22.30 -27.67 1.25
C ARG A 12 20.90 -28.27 1.08
N GLN A 13 19.85 -27.54 1.46
CA GLN A 13 18.46 -28.00 1.35
C GLN A 13 17.86 -27.75 -0.04
N THR A 14 18.28 -26.71 -0.74
CA THR A 14 17.70 -26.31 -2.02
C THR A 14 18.51 -26.78 -3.22
N ASN A 15 19.80 -27.10 -3.08
CA ASN A 15 20.69 -27.35 -4.22
C ASN A 15 20.17 -28.43 -5.16
N ALA A 16 19.88 -29.60 -4.60
CA ALA A 16 19.39 -30.74 -5.38
C ALA A 16 18.03 -30.46 -6.05
N VAL A 17 17.22 -29.54 -5.52
CA VAL A 17 15.96 -29.15 -6.16
C VAL A 17 16.20 -28.10 -7.24
N PHE A 18 17.12 -27.17 -7.01
CA PHE A 18 17.49 -26.15 -7.99
C PHE A 18 18.25 -26.73 -9.19
N ASP A 19 18.93 -27.87 -9.04
CA ASP A 19 19.60 -28.58 -10.14
C ASP A 19 18.60 -29.23 -11.12
N GLU A 20 17.34 -29.41 -10.71
CA GLU A 20 16.29 -30.06 -11.50
C GLU A 20 15.37 -29.06 -12.24
N VAL A 21 15.63 -27.76 -12.12
CA VAL A 21 14.81 -26.69 -12.75
C VAL A 21 15.69 -25.68 -13.49
N ASP A 22 15.15 -25.13 -14.58
CA ASP A 22 15.87 -24.13 -15.38
C ASP A 22 16.02 -22.78 -14.66
N VAL A 23 15.05 -22.43 -13.81
CA VAL A 23 15.00 -21.17 -13.07
C VAL A 23 14.61 -21.43 -11.62
N ALA A 24 15.45 -20.99 -10.68
CA ALA A 24 15.22 -21.16 -9.25
C ALA A 24 14.30 -20.05 -8.70
N GLY A 25 13.14 -20.45 -8.20
CA GLY A 25 12.19 -19.57 -7.51
C GLY A 25 12.61 -19.30 -6.06
N LEU A 26 12.63 -18.02 -5.68
CA LEU A 26 12.96 -17.55 -4.34
C LEU A 26 11.77 -16.83 -3.70
N ASN A 27 11.06 -17.52 -2.79
CA ASN A 27 9.98 -16.91 -2.00
C ASN A 27 10.56 -16.17 -0.79
N TYR A 28 10.24 -14.87 -0.65
CA TYR A 28 10.58 -14.02 0.50
C TYR A 28 12.08 -14.02 0.89
N CYS A 29 12.96 -14.28 -0.09
CA CYS A 29 14.40 -14.44 0.12
C CYS A 29 15.20 -13.32 -0.56
N ARG A 30 14.94 -12.07 -0.14
CA ARG A 30 15.51 -10.87 -0.79
C ARG A 30 17.05 -10.89 -0.92
N GLN A 31 17.78 -11.37 0.09
CA GLN A 31 19.25 -11.44 0.04
C GLN A 31 19.79 -12.72 -0.63
N GLY A 32 18.89 -13.60 -1.09
CA GLY A 32 19.23 -14.87 -1.72
C GLY A 32 19.99 -14.74 -3.03
N PRO A 33 19.53 -13.95 -4.03
CA PRO A 33 20.08 -13.95 -5.38
C PRO A 33 21.61 -13.78 -5.42
N GLU A 34 22.14 -12.70 -4.85
CA GLU A 34 23.59 -12.45 -4.83
C GLU A 34 24.37 -13.52 -4.03
N TRP A 35 23.77 -14.05 -2.97
CA TRP A 35 24.40 -15.08 -2.15
C TRP A 35 24.53 -16.41 -2.90
N PHE A 36 23.46 -16.84 -3.58
CA PHE A 36 23.46 -18.06 -4.38
C PHE A 36 24.29 -17.91 -5.64
N HIS A 37 24.18 -16.79 -6.35
CA HIS A 37 24.93 -16.57 -7.59
C HIS A 37 26.45 -16.60 -7.38
N ARG A 38 26.95 -16.16 -6.21
CA ARG A 38 28.38 -16.30 -5.86
C ARG A 38 28.85 -17.76 -5.75
N ARG A 39 27.95 -18.71 -5.54
CA ARG A 39 28.23 -20.14 -5.38
C ARG A 39 27.89 -20.95 -6.63
N HIS A 40 26.83 -20.53 -7.31
CA HIS A 40 26.23 -21.17 -8.47
C HIS A 40 26.01 -20.11 -9.55
N PRO A 41 27.10 -19.60 -10.16
CA PRO A 41 27.05 -18.47 -11.10
C PRO A 41 26.27 -18.78 -12.39
N GLU A 42 26.07 -20.05 -12.70
CA GLU A 42 25.27 -20.53 -13.83
C GLU A 42 23.75 -20.41 -13.60
N ARG A 43 23.31 -20.24 -12.34
CA ARG A 43 21.88 -20.24 -12.02
C ARG A 43 21.19 -18.93 -12.35
N VAL A 44 19.97 -19.06 -12.86
CA VAL A 44 19.01 -17.99 -13.05
C VAL A 44 17.97 -18.05 -11.93
N PHE A 45 17.65 -16.89 -11.36
CA PHE A 45 16.73 -16.76 -10.24
C PHE A 45 15.52 -15.91 -10.62
N CYS A 46 14.37 -16.25 -10.04
CA CYS A 46 13.16 -15.45 -10.06
C CYS A 46 12.71 -15.22 -8.62
N VAL A 47 12.32 -14.00 -8.25
CA VAL A 47 11.66 -13.79 -6.96
C VAL A 47 10.20 -14.20 -7.12
N SER A 48 9.91 -15.46 -6.81
CA SER A 48 8.62 -16.09 -7.07
C SER A 48 7.52 -15.66 -6.10
N GLU A 49 7.87 -15.14 -4.93
CA GLU A 49 6.95 -14.44 -4.01
C GLU A 49 7.68 -13.31 -3.26
N THR A 50 7.10 -12.10 -3.23
CA THR A 50 7.59 -10.96 -2.45
C THR A 50 6.50 -10.25 -1.67
N TYR A 51 6.91 -9.56 -0.60
CA TYR A 51 6.04 -8.63 0.09
C TYR A 51 5.89 -7.34 -0.74
N PRO A 52 4.68 -6.77 -0.86
CA PRO A 52 4.43 -5.63 -1.76
C PRO A 52 5.34 -4.41 -1.54
N GLN A 53 5.69 -4.09 -0.28
CA GLN A 53 6.56 -2.96 0.05
C GLN A 53 8.05 -3.20 -0.26
N GLU A 54 8.47 -4.46 -0.43
CA GLU A 54 9.86 -4.77 -0.74
C GLU A 54 10.24 -4.37 -2.16
N ILE A 55 9.28 -4.02 -3.01
CA ILE A 55 9.55 -3.57 -4.37
C ILE A 55 10.53 -2.39 -4.45
N ALA A 56 10.57 -1.53 -3.43
CA ALA A 56 11.56 -0.44 -3.37
C ALA A 56 13.00 -0.92 -3.19
N ASP A 57 13.19 -2.15 -2.71
CA ASP A 57 14.49 -2.81 -2.62
C ASP A 57 14.69 -3.79 -3.79
N THR A 58 13.69 -4.62 -4.13
CA THR A 58 13.82 -5.67 -5.16
C THR A 58 13.86 -5.13 -6.58
N TRP A 59 13.17 -4.01 -6.87
CA TRP A 59 13.18 -3.43 -8.21
C TRP A 59 14.56 -2.91 -8.63
N PRO A 60 15.29 -2.14 -7.80
CA PRO A 60 16.71 -1.86 -8.05
C PRO A 60 17.53 -3.13 -8.30
N ASP A 61 17.40 -4.16 -7.46
CA ASP A 61 18.19 -5.39 -7.62
C ASP A 61 17.93 -6.06 -8.98
N ILE A 62 16.67 -6.22 -9.38
CA ILE A 62 16.27 -6.83 -10.68
C ILE A 62 16.81 -6.02 -11.86
N ARG A 63 16.94 -4.70 -11.73
CA ARG A 63 17.48 -3.85 -12.79
C ARG A 63 19.01 -3.94 -12.94
N HIS A 64 19.73 -4.42 -11.92
CA HIS A 64 21.19 -4.48 -11.90
C HIS A 64 21.76 -5.90 -11.94
N LEU A 65 20.99 -6.90 -11.50
CA LEU A 65 21.42 -8.30 -11.42
C LEU A 65 20.91 -9.08 -12.64
N PRO A 66 21.76 -9.41 -13.64
CA PRO A 66 21.31 -10.04 -14.89
C PRO A 66 20.78 -11.48 -14.71
N TYR A 67 21.13 -12.12 -13.59
CA TYR A 67 20.67 -13.44 -13.20
C TYR A 67 19.36 -13.42 -12.39
N LEU A 68 18.78 -12.25 -12.12
CA LEU A 68 17.52 -12.10 -11.41
C LEU A 68 16.43 -11.58 -12.36
N ILE A 69 15.57 -12.46 -12.86
CA ILE A 69 14.75 -12.17 -14.04
C ILE A 69 13.36 -11.59 -13.75
N GLY A 70 12.94 -11.50 -12.48
CA GLY A 70 11.61 -10.96 -12.15
C GLY A 70 11.22 -11.02 -10.68
N ASP A 71 10.07 -10.41 -10.40
CA ASP A 71 9.41 -10.31 -9.08
C ASP A 71 7.91 -10.56 -9.24
N PHE A 72 7.42 -11.54 -8.49
CA PHE A 72 6.02 -11.88 -8.36
C PHE A 72 5.56 -11.52 -6.94
N VAL A 73 4.72 -10.49 -6.86
CA VAL A 73 4.20 -9.99 -5.59
C VAL A 73 3.06 -10.85 -5.05
N TRP A 74 3.06 -11.04 -3.74
CA TRP A 74 1.92 -11.59 -3.01
C TRP A 74 1.02 -10.45 -2.48
N THR A 75 -0.12 -10.12 -3.10
CA THR A 75 -0.68 -10.68 -4.35
C THR A 75 -1.04 -9.57 -5.34
N GLY A 76 -1.10 -9.90 -6.63
CA GLY A 76 -1.54 -8.95 -7.66
C GLY A 76 -3.01 -8.51 -7.49
N TRP A 77 -3.89 -9.45 -7.15
CA TRP A 77 -5.31 -9.22 -6.89
C TRP A 77 -5.66 -9.82 -5.52
N ASP A 78 -6.60 -9.21 -4.82
CA ASP A 78 -7.13 -9.75 -3.58
C ASP A 78 -7.92 -11.05 -3.82
N TYR A 79 -8.10 -11.84 -2.77
CA TYR A 79 -8.73 -13.16 -2.89
C TYR A 79 -9.54 -13.51 -1.65
N ILE A 80 -10.50 -14.43 -1.83
CA ILE A 80 -11.28 -15.03 -0.74
C ILE A 80 -10.46 -16.17 -0.12
N GLY A 81 -10.47 -16.25 1.21
CA GLY A 81 -9.67 -17.22 1.96
C GLY A 81 -8.47 -16.56 2.62
N GLU A 82 -7.62 -17.39 3.25
CA GLU A 82 -6.49 -16.94 4.08
C GLU A 82 -6.85 -15.71 4.94
N ALA A 83 -8.04 -15.78 5.53
CA ALA A 83 -8.79 -14.60 5.86
C ALA A 83 -8.01 -13.69 6.82
N SER A 84 -7.81 -12.45 6.39
CA SER A 84 -7.13 -11.38 7.11
C SER A 84 -5.65 -11.59 7.38
N VAL A 85 -4.97 -12.45 6.61
CA VAL A 85 -3.50 -12.58 6.66
C VAL A 85 -2.81 -11.23 6.53
N SER A 86 -3.37 -10.31 5.76
CA SER A 86 -2.80 -8.98 5.50
C SER A 86 -3.54 -7.83 6.19
N ALA A 87 -4.39 -8.12 7.17
CA ALA A 87 -5.18 -7.08 7.81
C ALA A 87 -4.32 -6.16 8.69
N TRP A 88 -4.62 -4.86 8.62
CA TRP A 88 -4.12 -3.86 9.55
C TRP A 88 -4.98 -3.81 10.80
N ALA A 89 -4.33 -3.73 11.97
CA ALA A 89 -4.96 -3.58 13.27
C ALA A 89 -4.75 -2.16 13.82
N TYR A 90 -5.77 -1.63 14.51
CA TYR A 90 -5.75 -0.30 15.12
C TYR A 90 -6.14 -0.40 16.60
N SER A 91 -5.52 0.40 17.46
CA SER A 91 -5.60 0.25 18.92
C SER A 91 -6.64 1.13 19.63
N ASN A 92 -7.25 2.09 18.96
CA ASN A 92 -8.20 3.02 19.57
C ASN A 92 -9.55 2.33 19.88
N PRO A 93 -10.40 2.93 20.75
CA PRO A 93 -11.69 2.37 21.11
C PRO A 93 -12.63 2.40 19.90
N GLU A 94 -12.53 1.39 19.06
CA GLU A 94 -13.62 0.99 18.19
C GLU A 94 -14.79 0.53 19.10
N PRO A 95 -16.05 0.91 18.80
CA PRO A 95 -17.20 0.40 19.54
C PRO A 95 -17.35 -1.13 19.35
N TYR A 96 -16.72 -1.65 18.29
CA TYR A 96 -16.58 -3.05 17.89
C TYR A 96 -15.11 -3.51 17.89
N GLY A 97 -14.30 -2.99 18.81
CA GLY A 97 -12.85 -3.12 18.73
C GLY A 97 -12.32 -4.54 18.57
N TRP A 98 -11.30 -4.67 17.70
CA TRP A 98 -10.41 -5.83 17.51
C TRP A 98 -10.16 -6.69 18.76
N MET A 99 -10.05 -6.07 19.94
CA MET A 99 -9.84 -6.76 21.23
C MET A 99 -11.10 -7.41 21.82
N ARG A 100 -12.29 -6.83 21.60
CA ARG A 100 -13.54 -7.21 22.28
C ARG A 100 -14.30 -8.30 21.53
N GLU A 101 -14.25 -8.30 20.19
CA GLU A 101 -15.05 -9.20 19.37
C GLU A 101 -14.28 -10.45 18.89
N TYR A 102 -12.94 -10.36 18.76
CA TYR A 102 -12.15 -11.42 18.07
C TYR A 102 -10.96 -12.02 18.86
N GLY A 103 -10.65 -11.45 20.04
CA GLY A 103 -9.80 -12.05 21.08
C GLY A 103 -8.28 -11.84 20.95
N ASN A 104 -7.59 -11.72 22.09
CA ASN A 104 -6.12 -11.71 22.21
C ASN A 104 -5.53 -13.13 22.05
N ARG A 105 -5.62 -13.77 20.89
CA ARG A 105 -4.79 -14.97 20.67
C ARG A 105 -3.40 -14.51 20.24
N MET A 106 -2.40 -14.78 21.10
CA MET A 106 -0.97 -14.57 20.83
C MET A 106 -0.66 -14.99 19.40
N ALA A 107 -0.10 -14.06 18.61
CA ALA A 107 0.63 -14.48 17.44
C ALA A 107 1.84 -15.31 17.85
N ILE A 108 2.32 -16.06 16.86
CA ILE A 108 3.61 -16.75 16.87
C ILE A 108 4.66 -15.82 17.52
N ARG A 109 5.28 -16.28 18.62
CA ARG A 109 6.33 -15.59 19.41
C ARG A 109 5.90 -14.41 20.30
N GLY A 110 4.70 -14.42 20.88
CA GLY A 110 4.36 -13.51 21.99
C GLY A 110 4.30 -12.03 21.64
N HIS A 111 4.24 -11.72 20.36
CA HIS A 111 3.90 -10.40 19.85
C HIS A 111 2.38 -10.33 19.65
N ARG A 112 1.76 -9.20 19.98
CA ARG A 112 0.33 -8.93 19.72
C ARG A 112 0.14 -8.65 18.23
N THR A 113 0.23 -9.67 17.38
CA THR A 113 -0.17 -9.57 15.98
C THR A 113 -1.34 -10.52 15.75
N GLY A 114 -2.44 -10.04 15.16
CA GLY A 114 -3.63 -10.85 14.93
C GLY A 114 -3.71 -11.22 13.46
N PRO A 115 -3.16 -12.37 13.02
CA PRO A 115 -3.14 -12.71 11.59
C PRO A 115 -4.46 -13.26 11.04
N TYR A 116 -5.50 -13.45 11.86
CA TYR A 116 -6.77 -14.03 11.40
C TYR A 116 -7.94 -13.34 12.08
N ARG A 117 -8.55 -12.33 11.43
CA ARG A 117 -9.87 -11.85 11.84
C ARG A 117 -10.81 -13.05 11.77
N ARG A 118 -11.66 -13.19 12.76
CA ARG A 118 -12.77 -14.14 12.64
C ARG A 118 -13.77 -13.58 11.64
N TYR A 119 -14.74 -14.41 11.29
CA TYR A 119 -15.94 -13.98 10.58
C TYR A 119 -16.44 -12.62 11.13
N PRO A 120 -16.73 -11.62 10.28
CA PRO A 120 -16.97 -11.72 8.83
C PRO A 120 -15.75 -11.44 7.93
N GLY A 121 -14.52 -11.49 8.44
CA GLY A 121 -13.33 -11.41 7.58
C GLY A 121 -13.27 -12.58 6.60
N LEU A 122 -13.37 -12.30 5.29
CA LEU A 122 -13.36 -13.32 4.23
C LEU A 122 -12.16 -13.22 3.29
N LEU A 123 -11.54 -12.05 3.19
CA LEU A 123 -10.50 -11.75 2.20
C LEU A 123 -9.10 -11.88 2.81
N GLY A 124 -8.12 -12.23 1.98
CA GLY A 124 -6.70 -12.20 2.36
C GLY A 124 -6.25 -10.77 2.70
N GLY A 125 -6.67 -9.80 1.87
CA GLY A 125 -6.42 -8.37 2.05
C GLY A 125 -5.02 -7.91 1.61
N SER A 126 -4.29 -8.74 0.86
CA SER A 126 -2.91 -8.55 0.36
C SER A 126 -2.84 -7.91 -1.04
N GLY A 127 -3.97 -7.81 -1.74
CA GLY A 127 -4.01 -7.42 -3.15
C GLY A 127 -3.45 -6.03 -3.44
N LEU A 128 -2.63 -5.92 -4.49
CA LEU A 128 -2.35 -4.64 -5.15
C LEU A 128 -3.64 -4.04 -5.74
N ILE A 129 -4.50 -4.91 -6.26
CA ILE A 129 -5.86 -4.63 -6.69
C ILE A 129 -6.80 -5.27 -5.66
N ASP A 130 -7.76 -4.53 -5.14
CA ASP A 130 -8.74 -5.08 -4.20
C ASP A 130 -9.73 -6.02 -4.89
N ILE A 131 -10.56 -6.72 -4.11
CA ILE A 131 -11.50 -7.72 -4.65
C ILE A 131 -12.49 -7.12 -5.66
N THR A 132 -12.71 -5.81 -5.62
CA THR A 132 -13.63 -5.07 -6.51
C THR A 132 -12.95 -4.53 -7.77
N GLY A 133 -11.64 -4.73 -7.92
CA GLY A 133 -10.87 -4.27 -9.08
C GLY A 133 -10.23 -2.89 -8.90
N GLU A 134 -10.25 -2.33 -7.70
CA GLU A 134 -9.72 -0.99 -7.43
C GLU A 134 -8.25 -1.05 -6.99
N LEU A 135 -7.48 -0.05 -7.39
CA LEU A 135 -6.06 0.01 -7.02
C LEU A 135 -5.92 0.39 -5.54
N THR A 136 -5.16 -0.41 -4.79
CA THR A 136 -4.81 -0.10 -3.40
C THR A 136 -3.59 0.80 -3.34
N GLY A 137 -3.29 1.35 -2.15
CA GLY A 137 -2.04 2.10 -1.92
C GLY A 137 -0.79 1.30 -2.29
N GLN A 138 -0.84 -0.04 -2.20
CA GLN A 138 0.25 -0.93 -2.59
C GLN A 138 0.54 -0.85 -4.10
N MET A 139 -0.51 -0.85 -4.93
CA MET A 139 -0.33 -0.68 -6.39
C MET A 139 0.21 0.72 -6.70
N LEU A 140 -0.34 1.75 -6.06
CA LEU A 140 0.12 3.13 -6.27
C LEU A 140 1.60 3.28 -5.94
N TYR A 141 2.04 2.70 -4.81
CA TYR A 141 3.45 2.65 -4.43
C TYR A 141 4.30 1.88 -5.45
N ARG A 142 3.85 0.69 -5.87
CA ARG A 142 4.54 -0.13 -6.87
C ARG A 142 4.73 0.64 -8.17
N GLN A 143 3.70 1.30 -8.69
CA GLN A 143 3.76 2.06 -9.93
C GLN A 143 4.78 3.21 -9.87
N ILE A 144 4.92 3.87 -8.71
CA ILE A 144 5.94 4.90 -8.50
C ILE A 144 7.34 4.28 -8.53
N VAL A 145 7.55 3.21 -7.76
CA VAL A 145 8.84 2.52 -7.66
C VAL A 145 9.31 1.98 -9.01
N THR A 146 8.40 1.39 -9.79
CA THR A 146 8.71 0.83 -11.11
C THR A 146 8.83 1.91 -12.20
N GLY A 147 8.48 3.16 -11.90
CA GLY A 147 8.46 4.25 -12.86
C GLY A 147 7.28 4.21 -13.85
N THR A 148 6.34 3.28 -13.67
CA THR A 148 5.09 3.20 -14.46
C THR A 148 4.22 4.44 -14.26
N ARG A 149 4.24 5.02 -13.05
CA ARG A 149 3.58 6.27 -12.71
C ARG A 149 4.64 7.32 -12.37
N ARG A 150 4.59 8.47 -13.05
CA ARG A 150 5.48 9.63 -12.79
C ARG A 150 4.86 10.68 -11.88
N ARG A 151 3.53 10.82 -11.92
CA ARG A 151 2.80 11.76 -11.06
C ARG A 151 2.76 11.22 -9.63
N PRO A 152 2.87 12.06 -8.59
CA PRO A 152 2.71 11.58 -7.21
C PRO A 152 1.32 10.93 -7.00
N ALA A 153 1.16 10.20 -5.91
CA ALA A 153 -0.11 9.61 -5.51
C ALA A 153 -0.39 9.91 -4.03
N ILE A 154 -1.51 10.56 -3.75
CA ILE A 154 -1.94 10.81 -2.37
C ILE A 154 -2.78 9.64 -1.88
N THR A 155 -2.45 9.16 -0.68
CA THR A 155 -3.30 8.26 0.09
C THR A 155 -3.41 8.77 1.51
N VAL A 156 -4.54 8.48 2.16
CA VAL A 156 -4.80 8.89 3.54
C VAL A 156 -5.18 7.66 4.32
N ARG A 157 -4.51 7.46 5.46
CA ARG A 157 -4.83 6.36 6.35
C ARG A 157 -6.27 6.52 6.87
N PRO A 158 -7.10 5.47 6.86
CA PRO A 158 -8.50 5.59 7.21
C PRO A 158 -8.72 6.21 8.59
N MET A 159 -9.28 7.43 8.62
CA MET A 159 -9.42 8.20 9.86
C MET A 159 -10.36 7.51 10.85
N GLN A 160 -11.42 6.86 10.36
CA GLN A 160 -12.33 6.09 11.20
C GLN A 160 -11.68 4.91 11.90
N LEU A 161 -10.67 4.29 11.28
CA LEU A 161 -9.92 3.20 11.92
C LEU A 161 -8.86 3.76 12.87
N LEU A 162 -8.25 4.90 12.52
CA LEU A 162 -7.28 5.58 13.37
C LEU A 162 -7.87 6.10 14.67
N TYR A 163 -9.06 6.70 14.62
CA TYR A 163 -9.69 7.37 15.75
C TYR A 163 -10.75 6.52 16.45
N GLY A 164 -11.35 5.53 15.80
CA GLY A 164 -12.44 4.75 16.39
C GLY A 164 -13.63 5.64 16.78
N ASP A 165 -14.41 5.21 17.79
CA ASP A 165 -15.58 5.95 18.27
C ASP A 165 -15.16 7.08 19.22
N GLY A 166 -14.79 8.21 18.64
CA GLY A 166 -14.63 9.45 19.39
C GLY A 166 -13.30 9.65 20.12
N ALA A 167 -12.24 8.89 19.81
CA ALA A 167 -10.93 9.18 20.39
C ALA A 167 -10.41 10.54 19.91
N THR A 168 -9.78 11.29 20.81
CA THR A 168 -9.21 12.62 20.53
C THR A 168 -7.79 12.57 19.97
N HIS A 169 -7.15 11.40 20.00
CA HIS A 169 -5.78 11.18 19.53
C HIS A 169 -5.72 9.93 18.67
N THR A 170 -4.74 9.82 17.77
CA THR A 170 -4.56 8.64 16.90
C THR A 170 -4.18 7.39 17.69
N GLY A 171 -4.80 6.26 17.36
CA GLY A 171 -4.41 4.96 17.87
C GLY A 171 -3.10 4.46 17.26
N ARG A 172 -2.48 3.47 17.89
CA ARG A 172 -1.38 2.71 17.29
C ARG A 172 -1.95 1.81 16.20
N ALA A 173 -1.30 1.81 15.05
CA ALA A 173 -1.55 0.83 13.99
C ALA A 173 -0.47 -0.25 14.02
N SER A 174 -0.86 -1.50 13.80
CA SER A 174 0.06 -2.61 13.54
C SER A 174 -0.31 -3.29 12.23
N ARG A 175 0.72 -3.71 11.50
CA ARG A 175 0.59 -4.39 10.21
C ARG A 175 1.26 -5.74 10.25
N PHE A 176 0.74 -6.67 9.46
CA PHE A 176 1.47 -7.87 9.08
C PHE A 176 2.38 -7.57 7.88
N ILE A 177 3.34 -8.44 7.61
CA ILE A 177 4.42 -8.18 6.64
C ILE A 177 3.94 -8.20 5.19
N GLU A 178 2.78 -8.78 4.94
CA GLU A 178 2.11 -9.01 3.67
C GLU A 178 1.34 -7.76 3.20
N ARG A 179 1.20 -6.74 4.07
CA ARG A 179 0.64 -5.43 3.68
C ARG A 179 1.39 -4.23 4.26
N GLY A 180 2.10 -3.51 3.41
CA GLY A 180 2.86 -2.32 3.73
C GLY A 180 2.08 -1.01 3.82
N HIS A 181 0.96 -0.91 3.10
CA HIS A 181 0.17 0.32 3.00
C HIS A 181 -1.32 0.06 3.18
N ASP A 182 -1.97 0.87 4.01
CA ASP A 182 -3.40 0.85 4.34
C ASP A 182 -4.14 2.11 3.91
N GLY A 183 -3.41 3.13 3.44
CA GLY A 183 -3.98 4.37 2.94
C GLY A 183 -4.89 4.16 1.74
N VAL A 184 -5.95 4.97 1.66
CA VAL A 184 -6.89 5.03 0.55
C VAL A 184 -6.80 6.38 -0.16
N ALA A 185 -7.06 6.42 -1.46
CA ALA A 185 -7.05 7.67 -2.23
C ALA A 185 -8.37 8.45 -2.03
N SER A 186 -8.62 8.95 -0.81
CA SER A 186 -9.79 9.76 -0.46
C SER A 186 -9.45 10.90 0.51
N TRP A 187 -10.11 12.04 0.32
CA TRP A 187 -10.12 13.20 1.22
C TRP A 187 -11.54 13.49 1.74
N SER A 188 -12.33 12.44 1.98
CA SER A 188 -13.71 12.55 2.46
C SER A 188 -13.86 11.87 3.82
N TRP A 189 -13.51 12.59 4.88
CA TRP A 189 -13.47 12.10 6.26
C TRP A 189 -14.45 12.89 7.15
N GLU A 190 -15.70 13.02 6.69
CA GLU A 190 -16.79 13.70 7.43
C GLU A 190 -16.87 13.21 8.90
N GLY A 191 -16.94 14.15 9.84
CA GLY A 191 -16.96 13.88 11.28
C GLY A 191 -15.57 13.81 11.94
N TYR A 192 -14.49 13.98 11.17
CA TYR A 192 -13.12 14.03 11.67
C TYR A 192 -12.49 15.42 11.50
N GLU A 193 -13.29 16.48 11.32
CA GLU A 193 -12.80 17.85 11.12
C GLU A 193 -11.89 18.30 12.27
N GLY A 194 -10.77 18.93 11.92
CA GLY A 194 -9.74 19.38 12.85
C GLY A 194 -8.87 18.27 13.45
N ARG A 195 -9.14 16.99 13.17
CA ARG A 195 -8.30 15.88 13.63
C ARG A 195 -7.17 15.60 12.63
N ASP A 196 -6.00 15.22 13.12
CA ASP A 196 -4.84 14.91 12.28
C ASP A 196 -5.09 13.69 11.38
N ALA A 197 -5.14 13.92 10.07
CA ALA A 197 -5.05 12.89 9.06
C ALA A 197 -3.59 12.51 8.82
N ILE A 198 -3.30 11.21 8.71
CA ILE A 198 -1.99 10.71 8.28
C ILE A 198 -2.03 10.58 6.75
N VAL A 199 -1.40 11.54 6.07
CA VAL A 199 -1.33 11.62 4.61
C VAL A 199 -0.01 11.03 4.14
N GLN A 200 -0.08 10.04 3.26
CA GLN A 200 1.08 9.43 2.61
C GLN A 200 1.09 9.81 1.13
N VAL A 201 2.19 10.41 0.67
CA VAL A 201 2.40 10.75 -0.73
C VAL A 201 3.48 9.86 -1.32
N PHE A 202 3.11 9.01 -2.27
CA PHE A 202 4.07 8.23 -3.06
C PHE A 202 4.61 9.09 -4.20
N SER A 203 5.93 9.13 -4.37
CA SER A 203 6.59 9.97 -5.36
C SER A 203 7.97 9.44 -5.74
N GLY A 204 8.36 9.61 -7.00
CA GLY A 204 9.73 9.38 -7.48
C GLY A 204 10.63 10.62 -7.34
N GLY A 205 10.09 11.74 -6.85
CA GLY A 205 10.81 12.99 -6.63
C GLY A 205 11.70 13.00 -5.39
N LYS A 206 12.41 14.11 -5.17
CA LYS A 206 13.27 14.34 -4.01
C LYS A 206 12.50 14.92 -2.82
N THR A 207 11.55 15.82 -3.08
CA THR A 207 10.71 16.48 -2.08
C THR A 207 9.25 16.49 -2.54
N VAL A 208 8.34 16.62 -1.58
CA VAL A 208 6.92 16.84 -1.82
C VAL A 208 6.47 18.04 -0.98
N GLN A 209 5.74 18.95 -1.61
CA GLN A 209 5.00 20.01 -0.95
C GLN A 209 3.51 19.66 -0.94
N LEU A 210 2.87 19.82 0.21
CA LEU A 210 1.45 19.54 0.40
C LEU A 210 0.71 20.85 0.67
N THR A 211 -0.40 21.05 -0.03
CA THR A 211 -1.29 22.19 0.16
C THR A 211 -2.70 21.72 0.48
N LEU A 212 -3.33 22.33 1.48
CA LEU A 212 -4.74 22.17 1.81
C LEU A 212 -5.45 23.50 1.55
N ASN A 213 -6.50 23.50 0.73
CA ASN A 213 -7.26 24.71 0.42
C ASN A 213 -6.39 25.89 -0.06
N ARG A 214 -5.37 25.57 -0.86
CA ARG A 214 -4.33 26.48 -1.42
C ARG A 214 -3.31 27.00 -0.41
N GLU A 215 -3.40 26.62 0.85
CA GLU A 215 -2.39 26.94 1.87
C GLU A 215 -1.37 25.82 2.01
N VAL A 216 -0.09 26.16 2.17
CA VAL A 216 0.97 25.17 2.35
C VAL A 216 0.90 24.60 3.76
N VAL A 217 0.61 23.31 3.88
CA VAL A 217 0.54 22.60 5.17
C VAL A 217 1.83 21.84 5.50
N GLY A 218 2.72 21.65 4.52
CA GLY A 218 4.02 21.06 4.79
C GLY A 218 4.87 20.84 3.55
N THR A 219 6.17 20.65 3.77
CA THR A 219 7.13 20.17 2.77
C THR A 219 8.00 19.11 3.41
N ALA A 220 8.16 17.95 2.77
CA ALA A 220 8.91 16.83 3.32
C ALA A 220 9.80 16.15 2.27
N PRO A 221 10.97 15.62 2.68
CA PRO A 221 11.80 14.82 1.79
C PRO A 221 11.14 13.46 1.50
N VAL A 222 11.28 13.00 0.26
CA VAL A 222 10.87 11.65 -0.14
C VAL A 222 11.94 10.67 0.29
N ARG A 223 11.55 9.63 1.03
CA ARG A 223 12.41 8.51 1.45
C ARG A 223 11.76 7.21 1.01
N ARG A 224 12.51 6.36 0.31
CA ARG A 224 11.99 5.10 -0.26
C ARG A 224 10.68 5.31 -1.03
N CYS A 225 10.65 6.31 -1.91
CA CYS A 225 9.50 6.67 -2.75
C CYS A 225 8.24 7.14 -1.98
N MET A 226 8.37 7.58 -0.73
CA MET A 226 7.24 8.06 0.08
C MET A 226 7.61 9.28 0.94
N ALA A 227 6.66 10.19 1.13
CA ALA A 227 6.66 11.22 2.17
C ALA A 227 5.38 11.09 3.01
N GLU A 228 5.45 11.34 4.32
CA GLU A 228 4.32 11.27 5.24
C GLU A 228 4.12 12.62 5.94
N PHE A 229 2.86 13.02 6.11
CA PHE A 229 2.43 14.27 6.70
C PHE A 229 1.32 14.03 7.71
N HIS A 230 1.25 14.88 8.73
CA HIS A 230 0.12 15.00 9.64
C HIS A 230 -0.58 16.31 9.32
N VAL A 231 -1.85 16.24 8.91
CA VAL A 231 -2.61 17.39 8.43
C VAL A 231 -3.97 17.40 9.12
N PRO A 232 -4.35 18.45 9.86
CA PRO A 232 -5.71 18.58 10.37
C PRO A 232 -6.72 18.47 9.22
N PHE A 233 -7.67 17.55 9.32
CA PHE A 233 -8.65 17.35 8.27
C PHE A 233 -9.57 18.56 8.18
N GLU A 234 -9.62 19.16 7.00
CA GLU A 234 -10.60 20.17 6.60
C GLU A 234 -11.17 19.77 5.24
N PRO A 235 -12.51 19.80 5.05
CA PRO A 235 -13.10 19.56 3.75
C PRO A 235 -12.57 20.55 2.70
N GLY A 236 -12.33 20.05 1.49
CA GLY A 236 -11.87 20.87 0.38
C GLY A 236 -10.89 20.14 -0.51
N GLU A 237 -9.76 20.78 -0.83
CA GLU A 237 -8.78 20.26 -1.79
C GLU A 237 -7.41 20.04 -1.14
N LEU A 238 -6.94 18.80 -1.17
CA LEU A 238 -5.60 18.41 -0.78
C LEU A 238 -4.76 18.12 -2.04
N THR A 239 -3.74 18.93 -2.29
CA THR A 239 -2.87 18.84 -3.47
C THR A 239 -1.43 18.58 -3.04
N ALA A 240 -0.80 17.58 -3.65
CA ALA A 240 0.62 17.25 -3.46
C ALA A 240 1.39 17.54 -4.75
N VAL A 241 2.47 18.31 -4.64
CA VAL A 241 3.39 18.61 -5.75
C VAL A 241 4.73 17.97 -5.45
N ALA A 242 5.25 17.17 -6.38
CA ALA A 242 6.54 16.52 -6.27
C ALA A 242 7.60 17.31 -7.04
N TYR A 243 8.79 17.45 -6.47
CA TYR A 243 9.94 18.12 -7.08
C TYR A 243 11.14 17.19 -7.19
N ASP A 244 12.00 17.42 -8.18
CA ASP A 244 13.29 16.73 -8.32
C ASP A 244 14.40 17.39 -7.48
N ALA A 245 15.67 16.99 -7.72
CA ALA A 245 16.81 17.54 -7.00
C ALA A 245 17.22 18.96 -7.43
N ALA A 246 16.66 19.46 -8.53
CA ALA A 246 16.87 20.82 -9.04
C ALA A 246 15.64 21.72 -8.77
N ASP A 247 14.78 21.32 -7.82
CA ASP A 247 13.53 21.99 -7.46
C ASP A 247 12.55 22.18 -8.63
N CYS A 248 12.63 21.33 -9.66
CA CYS A 248 11.70 21.34 -10.79
C CYS A 248 10.48 20.45 -10.51
N GLU A 249 9.28 20.93 -10.80
CA GLU A 249 8.03 20.16 -10.62
C GLU A 249 8.02 18.92 -11.54
N LEU A 250 7.88 17.75 -10.94
CA LEU A 250 7.70 16.47 -11.63
C LEU A 250 6.22 16.17 -11.90
N GLY A 251 5.33 16.74 -11.09
CA GLY A 251 3.89 16.65 -11.26
C GLY A 251 3.14 16.75 -9.95
N ARG A 252 1.81 16.70 -10.05
CA ARG A 252 0.90 16.84 -8.91
C ARG A 252 -0.24 15.84 -8.93
N ASP A 253 -0.79 15.58 -7.75
CA ASP A 253 -2.02 14.81 -7.52
C ASP A 253 -2.90 15.59 -6.55
N THR A 254 -4.21 15.43 -6.70
CA THR A 254 -5.21 16.21 -5.96
C THR A 254 -6.34 15.30 -5.53
N LEU A 255 -6.72 15.38 -4.25
CA LEU A 255 -7.91 14.76 -3.70
C LEU A 255 -8.87 15.87 -3.24
N THR A 256 -10.14 15.74 -3.62
CA THR A 256 -11.21 16.66 -3.25
C THR A 256 -12.22 15.96 -2.33
N SER A 257 -12.69 16.63 -1.29
CA SER A 257 -13.78 16.11 -0.46
C SER A 257 -15.05 15.96 -1.29
N ALA A 258 -15.73 14.82 -1.16
CA ALA A 258 -17.04 14.64 -1.77
C ALA A 258 -18.06 15.61 -1.16
N GLY A 259 -18.97 16.12 -1.99
CA GLY A 259 -20.13 16.89 -1.54
C GLY A 259 -21.16 16.01 -0.80
N PRO A 260 -22.27 16.61 -0.32
CA PRO A 260 -23.36 15.86 0.28
C PRO A 260 -23.88 14.79 -0.69
N GLU A 261 -24.31 13.65 -0.13
CA GLU A 261 -24.75 12.47 -0.88
C GLU A 261 -25.84 12.82 -1.91
N THR A 262 -25.52 12.67 -3.19
CA THR A 262 -26.54 12.61 -4.23
C THR A 262 -27.03 11.17 -4.30
N SER A 263 -28.12 10.85 -3.62
CA SER A 263 -28.70 9.51 -3.62
C SER A 263 -29.04 9.08 -5.05
N SER A 264 -28.38 8.04 -5.56
CA SER A 264 -28.94 7.23 -6.64
C SER A 264 -30.14 6.44 -6.07
N PRO A 265 -31.31 6.36 -6.73
CA PRO A 265 -32.57 5.83 -6.15
C PRO A 265 -32.57 4.34 -5.76
N HIS A 266 -31.43 3.65 -5.78
CA HIS A 266 -31.33 2.21 -5.58
C HIS A 266 -30.16 1.86 -4.67
N ASP A 267 -30.21 2.17 -3.37
CA ASP A 267 -29.43 1.40 -2.40
C ASP A 267 -29.90 1.63 -0.95
N SER A 268 -30.94 0.91 -0.52
CA SER A 268 -31.31 0.78 0.89
C SER A 268 -30.80 -0.54 1.43
N SER A 269 -29.50 -0.62 1.74
CA SER A 269 -29.00 -1.53 2.79
C SER A 269 -27.66 -1.02 3.31
N ALA A 270 -27.65 -0.66 4.60
CA ALA A 270 -26.53 -0.03 5.26
C ALA A 270 -25.36 -1.02 5.43
N CYS A 271 -24.22 -0.71 4.80
CA CYS A 271 -22.92 -1.24 5.20
C CYS A 271 -22.26 -0.18 6.10
N PRO A 272 -21.94 -0.47 7.38
CA PRO A 272 -21.53 0.56 8.34
C PRO A 272 -20.13 1.16 8.08
N ILE A 273 -19.39 0.67 7.08
CA ILE A 273 -18.06 1.18 6.71
C ILE A 273 -18.04 1.48 5.20
N ARG A 274 -18.77 2.50 4.76
CA ARG A 274 -18.53 3.11 3.45
C ARG A 274 -17.62 4.31 3.62
N ILE A 275 -16.37 4.18 3.16
CA ILE A 275 -15.53 5.34 2.89
C ILE A 275 -16.16 6.04 1.68
N ARG A 276 -16.62 7.29 1.84
CA ARG A 276 -16.99 8.11 0.69
C ARG A 276 -15.75 8.26 -0.19
N LYS A 277 -15.84 7.78 -1.43
CA LYS A 277 -14.75 7.93 -2.41
C LYS A 277 -14.80 9.34 -2.97
N THR A 278 -13.66 10.02 -2.94
CA THR A 278 -13.41 11.29 -3.61
C THR A 278 -13.69 11.18 -5.11
N MET A 279 -14.34 12.18 -5.70
CA MET A 279 -14.37 12.33 -7.17
C MET A 279 -13.00 12.79 -7.66
N ARG A 280 -12.34 12.01 -8.51
CA ARG A 280 -11.15 12.48 -9.24
C ARG A 280 -11.59 13.45 -10.33
N ALA A 281 -10.93 14.61 -10.42
CA ALA A 281 -11.09 15.49 -11.58
C ALA A 281 -10.58 14.76 -12.84
N GLY A 282 -11.49 14.16 -13.60
CA GLY A 282 -11.18 13.54 -14.89
C GLY A 282 -10.99 14.61 -15.96
N THR A 283 -9.86 14.59 -16.66
CA THR A 283 -9.80 15.12 -18.03
C THR A 283 -10.72 14.28 -18.90
N ALA A 284 -11.90 14.81 -19.22
CA ALA A 284 -12.80 14.19 -20.16
C ALA A 284 -12.12 14.10 -21.55
N PRO A 285 -12.08 12.94 -22.21
CA PRO A 285 -11.76 12.90 -23.63
C PRO A 285 -12.90 13.58 -24.38
N SER A 286 -12.57 14.60 -25.18
CA SER A 286 -13.51 15.22 -26.12
C SER A 286 -13.87 14.20 -27.20
N CYS A 287 -14.96 13.46 -27.00
CA CYS A 287 -15.60 12.74 -28.10
C CYS A 287 -16.22 13.78 -29.03
N GLY A 288 -15.49 14.12 -30.08
CA GLY A 288 -16.04 14.83 -31.23
C GLY A 288 -17.15 13.98 -31.85
N SER A 289 -18.34 14.57 -31.89
CA SER A 289 -19.46 14.10 -32.70
C SER A 289 -19.04 14.12 -34.17
N ASN A 290 -18.93 12.94 -34.80
CA ASN A 290 -18.91 12.88 -36.26
C ASN A 290 -20.34 12.56 -36.74
N PRO A 291 -20.95 13.39 -37.61
CA PRO A 291 -22.28 13.12 -38.12
C PRO A 291 -22.20 12.03 -39.19
N SER A 292 -23.29 11.26 -39.26
CA SER A 292 -23.56 10.20 -40.21
C SER A 292 -23.30 10.56 -41.68
N ARG A 293 -22.67 9.63 -42.41
CA ARG A 293 -23.01 9.19 -43.77
C ARG A 293 -22.30 7.88 -44.08
#